data_AF-A0A959CEI6-F1
#
_entry.id   AF-A0A959CEI6-F1
#
_cell.length_a   1.000
_cell.length_b   1.000
_cell.length_c   1.000
_cell.angle_alpha   90.00
_cell.angle_beta   90.00
_cell.angle_gamma   90.00
#
_symmetry.space_group_name_H-M   'P 1'
#
loop_
_entity.id
_entity.type
_entity.pdbx_description
1 polymer ?
#
loop_
_entity_poly.entity_id
_entity_poly.type
_entity_poly.pdbx_seq_one_letter_code
_entity_poly.pdbx_strand_id
1 'polypeptide(L)'
;MLTRACLFLSFVILSFTLSAQSGQRLLEQENYGAARAAFEQELREDGEGTEALLGLARLYATEAYAQYNPDTAYTYLREAQRHIRRLSKGERKKLERAGLDSRGIRLLKNEIREKGLAFAIEKGGSEALTFYMEHYSRLDHDNQEKAMQAFLQARMEELQMQGSYEALRDFARSRKADIREYRPEMEAQLQDAIFRAYFQERDSTHLGSLFNLLADYPEAAARLDAPLSQALRETPFIARAESYLRNADHRQLPRTIRVVYYYHYITGDWGDLLGFQNRYPTYADSFNIQAAITIARAAPDLKLGFTDDRLPVFQHYIELAAPVHQA
;
A
#
# COMPACT_ATOMS: atom_id res chain seq x y z
N MET A 1 -89.07 -30.40 34.49
CA MET A 1 -88.60 -29.35 33.57
C MET A 1 -87.08 -29.25 33.73
N LEU A 2 -86.31 -30.08 33.01
CA LEU A 2 -85.68 -29.78 31.71
C LEU A 2 -84.81 -28.51 31.80
N THR A 3 -83.54 -28.65 32.22
CA THR A 3 -82.32 -28.82 31.39
C THR A 3 -81.83 -27.55 30.70
N ARG A 4 -80.62 -27.10 31.07
CA ARG A 4 -79.42 -27.07 30.22
C ARG A 4 -78.31 -26.22 30.85
N ALA A 5 -77.30 -26.90 31.40
CA ALA A 5 -75.98 -26.37 31.63
C ALA A 5 -75.19 -26.42 30.31
N CYS A 6 -74.84 -25.26 29.76
CA CYS A 6 -73.94 -25.16 28.62
C CYS A 6 -72.50 -24.99 29.11
N LEU A 7 -71.74 -26.08 29.00
CA LEU A 7 -70.28 -26.11 29.02
C LEU A 7 -69.73 -25.22 27.90
N PHE A 8 -69.04 -24.14 28.27
CA PHE A 8 -68.06 -23.47 27.40
C PHE A 8 -66.67 -23.97 27.82
N LEU A 9 -66.25 -25.08 27.21
CA LEU A 9 -64.95 -25.70 27.43
C LEU A 9 -63.94 -25.09 26.43
N SER A 10 -63.13 -24.15 26.95
CA SER A 10 -61.72 -23.90 26.59
C SER A 10 -61.23 -24.41 25.23
N PHE A 11 -61.28 -23.56 24.22
CA PHE A 11 -60.51 -23.67 22.97
C PHE A 11 -59.27 -22.77 23.10
N VAL A 12 -58.30 -23.19 23.91
CA VAL A 12 -57.00 -22.52 24.03
C VAL A 12 -55.94 -23.62 23.95
N ILE A 13 -54.86 -23.31 23.24
CA ILE A 13 -53.60 -24.06 23.15
C ILE A 13 -53.61 -25.23 22.15
N LEU A 14 -53.52 -24.93 20.85
CA LEU A 14 -52.84 -25.84 19.90
C LEU A 14 -52.29 -25.06 18.69
N SER A 15 -51.35 -24.14 18.93
CA SER A 15 -50.71 -23.37 17.84
C SER A 15 -49.24 -23.06 18.15
N PHE A 16 -48.43 -24.07 18.49
CA PHE A 16 -47.04 -23.82 18.92
C PHE A 16 -45.95 -24.68 18.25
N THR A 17 -46.23 -25.33 17.10
CA THR A 17 -45.18 -26.12 16.40
C THR A 17 -45.05 -25.86 14.90
N LEU A 18 -45.70 -24.80 14.37
CA LEU A 18 -45.65 -24.47 12.94
C LEU A 18 -44.79 -23.25 12.55
N SER A 19 -44.03 -22.67 13.48
CA SER A 19 -43.33 -21.39 13.25
C SER A 19 -42.05 -21.50 12.41
N ALA A 20 -41.17 -22.47 12.64
CA ALA A 20 -39.86 -22.52 11.97
C ALA A 20 -39.92 -22.80 10.45
N GLN A 21 -40.90 -23.61 9.99
CA GLN A 21 -41.11 -23.82 8.55
C GLN A 21 -41.73 -22.61 7.84
N SER A 22 -42.24 -21.62 8.58
CA SER A 22 -42.91 -20.47 7.98
C SER A 22 -41.91 -19.48 7.39
N GLY A 23 -40.81 -19.16 8.10
CA GLY A 23 -39.84 -18.16 7.65
C GLY A 23 -39.11 -18.53 6.36
N GLN A 24 -38.67 -19.78 6.22
CA GLN A 24 -37.99 -20.25 5.01
C GLN A 24 -38.93 -20.24 3.79
N ARG A 25 -40.19 -20.67 3.94
CA ARG A 25 -41.18 -20.60 2.85
C ARG A 25 -41.45 -19.16 2.42
N LEU A 26 -41.51 -18.23 3.37
CA LEU A 26 -41.69 -16.80 3.06
C LEU A 26 -40.47 -16.23 2.32
N LEU A 27 -39.26 -16.67 2.68
CA LEU A 27 -38.03 -16.31 1.97
C LEU A 27 -38.03 -16.83 0.53
N GLU A 28 -38.43 -18.09 0.32
CA GLU A 28 -38.58 -18.71 -1.02
C GLU A 28 -39.65 -18.02 -1.88
N GLN A 29 -40.67 -17.44 -1.25
CA GLN A 29 -41.73 -16.65 -1.90
C GLN A 29 -41.34 -15.17 -2.10
N GLU A 30 -40.09 -14.80 -1.82
CA GLU A 30 -39.58 -13.43 -1.89
C GLU A 30 -40.35 -12.43 -1.00
N ASN A 31 -41.11 -12.94 -0.02
CA ASN A 31 -41.79 -12.12 0.98
C ASN A 31 -40.84 -11.79 2.14
N TYR A 32 -39.83 -11.00 1.83
CA TYR A 32 -38.70 -10.72 2.71
C TYR A 32 -39.09 -10.08 4.06
N GLY A 33 -40.06 -9.17 4.04
CA GLY A 33 -40.56 -8.52 5.27
C GLY A 33 -41.22 -9.51 6.23
N ALA A 34 -42.07 -10.39 5.70
CA ALA A 34 -42.70 -11.44 6.51
C ALA A 34 -41.70 -12.51 6.95
N ALA A 35 -40.75 -12.89 6.08
CA ALA A 35 -39.68 -13.83 6.42
C ALA A 35 -38.84 -13.31 7.59
N ARG A 36 -38.43 -12.03 7.55
CA ARG A 36 -37.73 -11.38 8.65
C ARG A 36 -38.51 -11.46 9.96
N ALA A 37 -39.77 -11.01 9.94
CA ALA A 37 -40.60 -10.97 11.13
C ALA A 37 -40.80 -12.37 11.74
N ALA A 38 -40.94 -13.40 10.90
CA ALA A 38 -41.02 -14.79 11.34
C ALA A 38 -39.73 -15.25 12.03
N PHE A 39 -38.56 -15.01 11.43
CA PHE A 39 -37.27 -15.38 12.04
C PHE A 39 -36.99 -14.59 13.33
N GLU A 40 -37.29 -13.29 13.39
CA GLU A 40 -37.11 -12.48 14.60
C GLU A 40 -38.09 -12.86 15.72
N GLN A 41 -39.30 -13.31 15.39
CA GLN A 41 -40.23 -13.86 16.38
C GLN A 41 -39.70 -15.19 16.93
N GLU A 42 -39.23 -16.09 16.06
CA GLU A 42 -38.64 -17.37 16.48
C GLU A 42 -37.42 -17.16 17.39
N LEU A 43 -36.54 -16.22 17.05
CA LEU A 43 -35.38 -15.89 17.87
C LEU A 43 -35.76 -15.25 19.22
N ARG A 44 -36.92 -14.59 19.33
CA ARG A 44 -37.42 -14.05 20.61
C ARG A 44 -38.01 -15.13 21.51
N GLU A 45 -38.65 -16.14 20.93
CA GLU A 45 -39.25 -17.25 21.67
C GLU A 45 -38.22 -18.29 22.10
N ASP A 46 -37.31 -18.63 21.18
CA ASP A 46 -36.20 -19.56 21.36
C ASP A 46 -34.91 -18.77 21.16
N GLY A 47 -34.42 -18.12 22.22
CA GLY A 47 -33.25 -17.21 22.21
C GLY A 47 -31.97 -17.75 21.59
N GLU A 48 -31.94 -19.03 21.22
CA GLU A 48 -30.83 -19.72 20.54
C GLU A 48 -31.25 -20.38 19.20
N GLY A 49 -32.35 -19.93 18.60
CA GLY A 49 -32.98 -20.48 17.39
C GLY A 49 -32.02 -20.52 16.19
N THR A 50 -31.31 -21.64 16.05
CA THR A 50 -30.25 -21.78 15.03
C THR A 50 -30.80 -21.71 13.60
N GLU A 51 -32.01 -22.23 13.37
CA GLU A 51 -32.70 -22.15 12.08
C GLU A 51 -33.04 -20.69 11.72
N ALA A 52 -33.54 -19.92 12.69
CA ALA A 52 -33.83 -18.49 12.53
C ALA A 52 -32.57 -17.67 12.23
N LEU A 53 -31.47 -17.90 12.96
CA LEU A 53 -30.19 -17.21 12.71
C LEU A 53 -29.65 -17.50 11.29
N LEU A 54 -29.73 -18.75 10.82
CA LEU A 54 -29.33 -19.10 9.45
C LEU A 54 -30.29 -18.50 8.40
N GLY A 55 -31.59 -18.42 8.71
CA GLY A 55 -32.58 -17.73 7.90
C GLY A 55 -32.31 -16.23 7.75
N LEU A 56 -32.02 -15.54 8.85
CA LEU A 56 -31.61 -14.14 8.85
C LEU A 56 -30.31 -13.93 8.08
N ALA A 57 -29.32 -14.82 8.25
CA ALA A 57 -28.08 -14.76 7.48
C ALA A 57 -28.35 -14.82 5.95
N ARG A 58 -29.20 -15.75 5.49
CA ARG A 58 -29.59 -15.84 4.07
C ARG A 58 -30.35 -14.61 3.60
N LEU A 59 -31.29 -14.12 4.40
CA LEU A 59 -32.11 -12.96 4.07
C LEU A 59 -31.24 -11.70 3.88
N TYR A 60 -30.36 -11.39 4.83
CA TYR A 60 -29.46 -10.24 4.73
C TYR A 60 -28.40 -10.39 3.62
N ALA A 61 -28.11 -11.62 3.18
CA ALA A 61 -27.25 -11.89 2.03
C ALA A 61 -27.98 -11.83 0.67
N THR A 62 -29.29 -11.61 0.65
CA THR A 62 -30.10 -11.58 -0.57
C THR A 62 -30.16 -10.15 -1.12
N GLU A 63 -29.61 -9.91 -2.32
CA GLU A 63 -29.52 -8.57 -2.92
C GLU A 63 -30.89 -7.91 -3.17
N ALA A 64 -31.91 -8.70 -3.48
CA ALA A 64 -33.28 -8.21 -3.66
C ALA A 64 -33.95 -7.75 -2.36
N TYR A 65 -33.38 -8.08 -1.19
CA TYR A 65 -33.90 -7.60 0.09
C TYR A 65 -33.53 -6.14 0.30
N ALA A 66 -34.51 -5.30 0.64
CA ALA A 66 -34.32 -3.85 0.81
C ALA A 66 -33.26 -3.46 1.86
N GLN A 67 -32.92 -4.35 2.79
CA GLN A 67 -31.86 -4.15 3.78
C GLN A 67 -30.69 -5.12 3.56
N TYR A 68 -30.40 -5.46 2.30
CA TYR A 68 -29.23 -6.23 1.91
C TYR A 68 -27.98 -5.68 2.61
N ASN A 69 -27.31 -6.54 3.37
CA ASN A 69 -26.13 -6.18 4.14
C ASN A 69 -25.34 -7.46 4.48
N PRO A 70 -24.31 -7.81 3.70
CA PRO A 70 -23.55 -9.04 3.91
C PRO A 70 -22.76 -9.05 5.24
N ASP A 71 -22.43 -7.89 5.82
CA ASP A 71 -21.75 -7.80 7.13
C ASP A 71 -22.68 -8.28 8.26
N THR A 72 -23.95 -7.89 8.17
CA THR A 72 -25.03 -8.29 9.07
C THR A 72 -25.34 -9.78 8.87
N ALA A 73 -25.40 -10.24 7.62
CA ALA A 73 -25.54 -11.65 7.30
C ALA A 73 -24.44 -12.51 7.94
N TYR A 74 -23.18 -12.05 7.85
CA TYR A 74 -22.04 -12.74 8.44
C TYR A 74 -22.11 -12.78 9.97
N THR A 75 -22.63 -11.73 10.60
CA THR A 75 -22.84 -11.67 12.05
C THR A 75 -23.81 -12.75 12.51
N TYR A 76 -25.00 -12.84 11.89
CA TYR A 76 -25.97 -13.91 12.18
C TYR A 76 -25.42 -15.30 11.89
N LEU A 77 -24.66 -15.47 10.81
CA LEU A 77 -24.02 -16.76 10.49
C LEU A 77 -23.02 -17.18 11.58
N ARG A 78 -22.19 -16.25 12.08
CA ARG A 78 -21.22 -16.55 13.15
C ARG A 78 -21.92 -16.93 14.44
N GLU A 79 -23.02 -16.27 14.76
CA GLU A 79 -23.85 -16.60 15.92
C GLU A 79 -24.46 -18.00 15.76
N ALA A 80 -25.09 -18.30 14.62
CA ALA A 80 -25.60 -19.63 14.30
C ALA A 80 -24.52 -20.72 14.48
N GLN A 81 -23.31 -20.49 13.95
CA GLN A 81 -22.18 -21.42 14.08
C GLN A 81 -21.75 -21.66 15.54
N ARG A 82 -21.93 -20.69 16.44
CA ARG A 82 -21.67 -20.87 17.88
C ARG A 82 -22.73 -21.79 18.49
N HIS A 83 -24.01 -21.58 18.18
CA HIS A 83 -25.11 -22.42 18.69
C HIS A 83 -25.04 -23.85 18.15
N ILE A 84 -24.72 -24.05 16.86
CA ILE A 84 -24.57 -25.38 16.23
C ILE A 84 -23.60 -26.28 16.99
N ARG A 85 -22.52 -25.72 17.54
CA ARG A 85 -21.53 -26.48 18.32
C ARG A 85 -22.11 -27.05 19.61
N ARG A 86 -23.15 -26.42 20.15
CA ARG A 86 -23.84 -26.80 21.40
C ARG A 86 -25.04 -27.71 21.17
N LEU A 87 -25.57 -27.77 19.94
CA LEU A 87 -26.70 -28.63 19.60
C LEU A 87 -26.42 -30.11 19.84
N SER A 88 -27.43 -30.80 20.36
CA SER A 88 -27.49 -32.24 20.50
C SER A 88 -27.47 -32.95 19.14
N LYS A 89 -27.19 -34.26 19.14
CA LYS A 89 -27.19 -35.07 17.92
C LYS A 89 -28.56 -35.07 17.21
N GLY A 90 -29.65 -35.01 17.97
CA GLY A 90 -31.02 -34.97 17.43
C GLY A 90 -31.30 -33.67 16.68
N GLU A 91 -30.95 -32.53 17.27
CA GLU A 91 -31.12 -31.21 16.69
C GLU A 91 -30.25 -31.01 15.44
N ARG A 92 -29.00 -31.49 15.47
CA ARG A 92 -28.14 -31.48 14.27
C ARG A 92 -28.77 -32.26 13.12
N LYS A 93 -29.34 -33.43 13.39
CA LYS A 93 -30.05 -34.23 12.38
C LYS A 93 -31.31 -33.51 11.87
N LYS A 94 -31.98 -32.71 12.70
CA LYS A 94 -33.10 -31.86 12.28
C LYS A 94 -32.63 -30.78 11.30
N LEU A 95 -31.54 -30.08 11.60
CA LEU A 95 -30.92 -29.12 10.69
C LEU A 95 -30.49 -29.75 9.36
N GLU A 96 -29.86 -30.92 9.41
CA GLU A 96 -29.45 -31.67 8.21
C GLU A 96 -30.65 -32.00 7.31
N ARG A 97 -31.78 -32.43 7.90
CA ARG A 97 -33.02 -32.69 7.16
C ARG A 97 -33.63 -31.43 6.54
N ALA A 98 -33.36 -30.27 7.13
CA ALA A 98 -33.74 -28.96 6.58
C ALA A 98 -32.74 -28.45 5.51
N GLY A 99 -31.72 -29.24 5.13
CA GLY A 99 -30.69 -28.83 4.18
C GLY A 99 -29.66 -27.85 4.77
N LEU A 100 -29.61 -27.73 6.09
CA LEU A 100 -28.68 -26.86 6.83
C LEU A 100 -27.52 -27.68 7.43
N ASP A 101 -26.98 -28.59 6.63
CA ASP A 101 -25.84 -29.42 7.02
C ASP A 101 -24.51 -28.64 7.00
N SER A 102 -23.43 -29.30 7.44
CA SER A 102 -22.10 -28.68 7.49
C SER A 102 -21.60 -28.18 6.13
N ARG A 103 -22.05 -28.81 5.03
CA ARG A 103 -21.71 -28.40 3.66
C ARG A 103 -22.47 -27.13 3.28
N GLY A 104 -23.78 -27.11 3.48
CA GLY A 104 -24.63 -25.95 3.21
C GLY A 104 -24.19 -24.70 3.98
N ILE A 105 -23.83 -24.85 5.26
CA ILE A 105 -23.31 -23.74 6.08
C ILE A 105 -21.97 -23.23 5.54
N ARG A 106 -21.10 -24.12 5.04
CA ARG A 106 -19.83 -23.72 4.43
C ARG A 106 -20.05 -22.96 3.13
N LEU A 107 -20.97 -23.43 2.29
CA LEU A 107 -21.33 -22.75 1.04
C LEU A 107 -21.89 -21.36 1.32
N LEU A 108 -22.86 -21.25 2.24
CA LEU A 108 -23.43 -19.97 2.67
C LEU A 108 -22.35 -19.02 3.22
N LYS A 109 -21.39 -19.55 3.98
CA LYS A 109 -20.27 -18.75 4.50
C LYS A 109 -19.41 -18.15 3.39
N ASN A 110 -19.09 -18.95 2.37
CA ASN A 110 -18.27 -18.50 1.25
C ASN A 110 -19.04 -17.48 0.40
N GLU A 111 -20.32 -17.74 0.11
CA GLU A 111 -21.19 -16.80 -0.59
C GLU A 111 -21.27 -15.44 0.13
N ILE A 112 -21.48 -15.46 1.45
CA ILE A 112 -21.54 -14.23 2.27
C ILE A 112 -20.19 -13.48 2.26
N ARG A 113 -19.05 -14.18 2.18
CA ARG A 113 -17.73 -13.55 2.08
C ARG A 113 -17.52 -12.90 0.70
N GLU A 114 -17.84 -13.62 -0.37
CA GLU A 114 -17.74 -13.10 -1.73
C GLU A 114 -18.63 -11.86 -1.90
N LYS A 115 -19.87 -11.91 -1.41
CA LYS A 115 -20.78 -10.75 -1.35
C LYS A 115 -20.25 -9.63 -0.47
N GLY A 116 -19.65 -9.96 0.68
CA GLY A 116 -19.01 -9.00 1.57
C GLY A 116 -17.87 -8.24 0.90
N LEU A 117 -17.05 -8.93 0.11
CA LEU A 117 -15.98 -8.31 -0.66
C LEU A 117 -16.53 -7.38 -1.73
N ALA A 118 -17.50 -7.85 -2.52
CA ALA A 118 -18.15 -7.02 -3.53
C ALA A 118 -18.77 -5.76 -2.92
N PHE A 119 -19.45 -5.90 -1.78
CA PHE A 119 -20.03 -4.80 -1.02
C PHE A 119 -18.98 -3.82 -0.50
N ALA A 120 -17.83 -4.30 -0.01
CA ALA A 120 -16.74 -3.44 0.45
C ALA A 120 -16.07 -2.68 -0.72
N ILE A 121 -15.92 -3.32 -1.88
CA ILE A 121 -15.41 -2.69 -3.10
C ILE A 121 -16.37 -1.60 -3.60
N GLU A 122 -17.67 -1.89 -3.64
CA GLU A 122 -18.69 -0.94 -4.08
C GLU A 122 -18.79 0.27 -3.14
N LYS A 123 -18.72 0.04 -1.83
CA LYS A 123 -18.65 1.11 -0.82
C LYS A 123 -17.43 2.01 -1.02
N GLY A 124 -16.35 1.44 -1.58
CA GLY A 124 -15.13 2.14 -1.93
C GLY A 124 -14.27 2.50 -0.71
N GLY A 125 -13.02 2.86 -1.01
CA GLY A 125 -12.06 3.31 -0.02
C GLY A 125 -11.34 2.18 0.73
N SER A 126 -10.17 2.53 1.25
CA SER A 126 -9.29 1.62 1.98
C SER A 126 -9.87 1.21 3.34
N GLU A 127 -10.70 2.05 3.95
CA GLU A 127 -11.34 1.77 5.25
C GLU A 127 -12.38 0.64 5.14
N ALA A 128 -13.23 0.65 4.11
CA ALA A 128 -14.23 -0.40 3.89
C ALA A 128 -13.57 -1.77 3.67
N LEU A 129 -12.47 -1.80 2.92
CA LEU A 129 -11.70 -3.02 2.66
C LEU A 129 -10.93 -3.49 3.90
N THR A 130 -10.42 -2.56 4.71
CA THR A 130 -9.83 -2.90 6.02
C THR A 130 -10.88 -3.57 6.91
N PHE A 131 -12.05 -2.97 7.03
CA PHE A 131 -13.16 -3.53 7.78
C PHE A 131 -13.55 -4.94 7.28
N TYR A 132 -13.63 -5.14 5.97
CA TYR A 132 -13.90 -6.46 5.39
C TYR A 132 -12.86 -7.50 5.81
N MET A 133 -11.57 -7.21 5.64
CA MET A 133 -10.50 -8.15 5.99
C MET A 133 -10.48 -8.50 7.49
N GLU A 134 -10.85 -7.56 8.36
CA GLU A 134 -10.91 -7.77 9.81
C GLU A 134 -12.19 -8.51 10.25
N HIS A 135 -13.34 -8.10 9.74
CA HIS A 135 -14.65 -8.66 10.10
C HIS A 135 -14.76 -10.11 9.64
N TYR A 136 -14.38 -10.39 8.39
CA TYR A 136 -14.46 -11.70 7.77
C TYR A 136 -13.23 -12.58 8.05
N SER A 137 -13.02 -12.92 9.33
CA SER A 137 -11.88 -13.74 9.76
C SER A 137 -11.63 -15.00 8.90
N ARG A 138 -10.36 -15.33 8.60
CA ARG A 138 -9.93 -16.54 7.85
C ARG A 138 -10.52 -16.60 6.43
N LEU A 139 -10.29 -15.55 5.65
CA LEU A 139 -10.55 -15.56 4.22
C LEU A 139 -9.80 -16.72 3.55
N ASP A 140 -10.38 -17.27 2.49
CA ASP A 140 -9.61 -18.09 1.57
C ASP A 140 -8.63 -17.20 0.79
N HIS A 141 -7.66 -17.84 0.13
CA HIS A 141 -6.57 -17.14 -0.55
C HIS A 141 -7.08 -16.18 -1.63
N ASP A 142 -8.06 -16.59 -2.44
CA ASP A 142 -8.61 -15.78 -3.55
C ASP A 142 -9.30 -14.51 -3.03
N ASN A 143 -10.14 -14.65 -1.99
CA ASN A 143 -10.78 -13.49 -1.37
C ASN A 143 -9.79 -12.56 -0.65
N GLN A 144 -8.73 -13.11 -0.05
CA GLN A 144 -7.68 -12.31 0.59
C GLN A 144 -6.87 -11.53 -0.46
N GLU A 145 -6.48 -12.18 -1.55
CA GLU A 145 -5.74 -11.56 -2.66
C GLU A 145 -6.54 -10.41 -3.28
N LYS A 146 -7.81 -10.65 -3.66
CA LYS A 146 -8.67 -9.63 -4.23
C LYS A 146 -8.90 -8.44 -3.29
N ALA A 147 -9.13 -8.72 -2.00
CA ALA A 147 -9.29 -7.66 -0.99
C ALA A 147 -8.02 -6.81 -0.84
N MET A 148 -6.85 -7.45 -0.82
CA MET A 148 -5.58 -6.74 -0.70
C MET A 148 -5.27 -5.91 -1.95
N GLN A 149 -5.51 -6.45 -3.15
CA GLN A 149 -5.34 -5.70 -4.40
C GLN A 149 -6.23 -4.46 -4.43
N ALA A 150 -7.52 -4.61 -4.08
CA ALA A 150 -8.45 -3.49 -3.99
C ALA A 150 -8.03 -2.48 -2.92
N PHE A 151 -7.56 -2.96 -1.76
CA PHE A 151 -7.13 -2.10 -0.66
C PHE A 151 -5.94 -1.23 -1.06
N LEU A 152 -4.93 -1.85 -1.68
CA LEU A 152 -3.74 -1.13 -2.16
C LEU A 152 -4.12 -0.07 -3.21
N GLN A 153 -5.03 -0.39 -4.14
CA GLN A 153 -5.50 0.59 -5.14
C GLN A 153 -6.21 1.77 -4.48
N ALA A 154 -7.24 1.48 -3.69
CA ALA A 154 -8.04 2.52 -3.04
C ALA A 154 -7.17 3.41 -2.14
N ARG A 155 -6.25 2.79 -1.38
CA ARG A 155 -5.35 3.53 -0.51
C ARG A 155 -4.38 4.41 -1.30
N MET A 156 -3.87 3.92 -2.42
CA MET A 156 -3.00 4.69 -3.30
C MET A 156 -3.71 5.92 -3.85
N GLU A 157 -4.95 5.77 -4.34
CA GLU A 157 -5.77 6.87 -4.85
C GLU A 157 -6.05 7.92 -3.76
N GLU A 158 -6.44 7.49 -2.55
CA GLU A 158 -6.64 8.37 -1.40
C GLU A 158 -5.39 9.21 -1.09
N LEU A 159 -4.21 8.56 -1.06
CA LEU A 159 -2.95 9.23 -0.76
C LEU A 159 -2.51 10.19 -1.86
N GLN A 160 -2.75 9.83 -3.13
CA GLN A 160 -2.50 10.73 -4.26
C GLN A 160 -3.41 11.96 -4.22
N MET A 161 -4.68 11.80 -3.86
CA MET A 161 -5.61 12.92 -3.69
C MET A 161 -5.21 13.84 -2.54
N GLN A 162 -4.66 13.28 -1.45
CA GLN A 162 -4.10 14.07 -0.34
C GLN A 162 -2.82 14.82 -0.73
N GLY A 163 -2.04 14.28 -1.67
CA GLY A 163 -0.82 14.90 -2.17
C GLY A 163 0.34 14.91 -1.17
N SER A 164 0.24 14.16 -0.06
CA SER A 164 1.23 14.22 1.03
C SER A 164 2.43 13.32 0.79
N TYR A 165 3.64 13.90 0.75
CA TYR A 165 4.89 13.15 0.60
C TYR A 165 5.07 12.14 1.73
N GLU A 166 4.90 12.57 2.97
CA GLU A 166 5.12 11.74 4.15
C GLU A 166 4.15 10.55 4.17
N ALA A 167 2.87 10.78 3.85
CA ALA A 167 1.86 9.73 3.83
C ALA A 167 2.13 8.69 2.73
N LEU A 168 2.52 9.13 1.53
CA LEU A 168 2.91 8.24 0.43
C LEU A 168 4.19 7.45 0.77
N ARG A 169 5.18 8.10 1.39
CA ARG A 169 6.44 7.43 1.80
C ARG A 169 6.17 6.35 2.85
N ASP A 170 5.38 6.67 3.86
CA ASP A 170 5.11 5.74 4.95
C ASP A 170 4.24 4.57 4.47
N PHE A 171 3.34 4.80 3.52
CA PHE A 171 2.62 3.73 2.83
C PHE A 171 3.56 2.81 2.04
N ALA A 172 4.46 3.37 1.22
CA ALA A 172 5.45 2.59 0.45
C ALA A 172 6.34 1.73 1.36
N ARG A 173 6.73 2.26 2.52
CA ARG A 173 7.55 1.54 3.50
C ARG A 173 6.78 0.43 4.21
N SER A 174 5.61 0.77 4.76
CA SER A 174 4.81 -0.18 5.57
C SER A 174 4.17 -1.29 4.74
N ARG A 175 3.92 -1.06 3.45
CA ARG A 175 3.25 -2.00 2.53
C ARG A 175 4.15 -2.58 1.44
N LYS A 176 5.47 -2.46 1.58
CA LYS A 176 6.43 -2.93 0.55
C LYS A 176 6.25 -4.40 0.17
N ALA A 177 6.04 -5.29 1.15
CA ALA A 177 5.84 -6.71 0.89
C ALA A 177 4.51 -6.96 0.17
N ASP A 178 3.42 -6.38 0.67
CA ASP A 178 2.09 -6.49 0.10
C ASP A 178 2.04 -5.97 -1.36
N ILE A 179 2.68 -4.83 -1.63
CA ILE A 179 2.76 -4.28 -3.00
C ILE A 179 3.46 -5.26 -3.93
N ARG A 180 4.58 -5.87 -3.52
CA ARG A 180 5.33 -6.82 -4.35
C ARG A 180 4.58 -8.10 -4.65
N GLU A 181 3.85 -8.60 -3.65
CA GLU A 181 3.09 -9.84 -3.77
C GLU A 181 1.83 -9.63 -4.61
N TYR A 182 1.06 -8.59 -4.30
CA TYR A 182 -0.29 -8.44 -4.83
C TYR A 182 -0.39 -7.51 -6.03
N ARG A 183 0.46 -6.47 -6.13
CA ARG A 183 0.39 -5.40 -7.16
C ARG A 183 1.76 -4.82 -7.54
N PRO A 184 2.69 -5.62 -8.09
CA PRO A 184 4.06 -5.18 -8.37
C PRO A 184 4.12 -3.98 -9.34
N GLU A 185 3.15 -3.83 -10.23
CA GLU A 185 3.04 -2.69 -11.15
C GLU A 185 2.81 -1.35 -10.43
N MET A 186 2.35 -1.36 -9.18
CA MET A 186 2.15 -0.17 -8.36
C MET A 186 3.47 0.43 -7.86
N GLU A 187 4.57 -0.32 -7.78
CA GLU A 187 5.85 0.19 -7.26
C GLU A 187 6.30 1.44 -8.04
N ALA A 188 6.28 1.38 -9.38
CA ALA A 188 6.67 2.50 -10.23
C ALA A 188 5.70 3.69 -10.09
N GLN A 189 4.39 3.43 -10.01
CA GLN A 189 3.36 4.47 -9.85
C GLN A 189 3.50 5.20 -8.51
N LEU A 190 3.81 4.45 -7.45
CA LEU A 190 4.02 4.98 -6.10
C LEU A 190 5.30 5.82 -6.03
N GLN A 191 6.40 5.35 -6.62
CA GLN A 191 7.62 6.15 -6.74
C GLN A 191 7.38 7.46 -7.50
N ASP A 192 6.64 7.42 -8.61
CA ASP A 192 6.25 8.62 -9.36
C ASP A 192 5.37 9.58 -8.55
N ALA A 193 4.44 9.06 -7.76
CA ALA A 193 3.60 9.87 -6.89
C ALA A 193 4.41 10.54 -5.77
N ILE A 194 5.28 9.77 -5.09
CA ILE A 194 6.16 10.26 -4.03
C ILE A 194 7.05 11.38 -4.56
N PHE A 195 7.69 11.17 -5.72
CA PHE A 195 8.56 12.16 -6.31
C PHE A 195 7.79 13.45 -6.62
N ARG A 196 6.61 13.35 -7.24
CA ARG A 196 5.77 14.53 -7.53
C ARG A 196 5.34 15.26 -6.26
N ALA A 197 4.83 14.54 -5.26
CA ALA A 197 4.40 15.11 -3.99
C ALA A 197 5.54 15.83 -3.27
N TYR A 198 6.73 15.23 -3.28
CA TYR A 198 7.92 15.84 -2.69
C TYR A 198 8.21 17.24 -3.26
N PHE A 199 8.21 17.38 -4.59
CA PHE A 199 8.50 18.65 -5.26
C PHE A 199 7.34 19.65 -5.21
N GLN A 200 6.14 19.22 -4.82
CA GLN A 200 5.01 20.10 -4.55
C GLN A 200 5.07 20.68 -3.13
N GLU A 201 5.47 19.88 -2.14
CA GLU A 201 5.48 20.28 -0.74
C GLU A 201 6.80 20.94 -0.29
N ARG A 202 7.92 20.56 -0.91
CA ARG A 202 9.25 20.98 -0.46
C ARG A 202 9.96 21.79 -1.53
N ASP A 203 10.76 22.74 -1.05
CA ASP A 203 11.63 23.51 -1.93
C ASP A 203 12.68 22.59 -2.57
N SER A 204 12.57 22.45 -3.89
CA SER A 204 13.41 21.65 -4.76
C SER A 204 14.85 22.16 -4.87
N THR A 205 15.09 23.40 -4.43
CA THR A 205 16.39 24.07 -4.56
C THR A 205 17.34 23.73 -3.41
N HIS A 206 16.82 23.24 -2.29
CA HIS A 206 17.63 22.90 -1.13
C HIS A 206 18.32 21.55 -1.27
N LEU A 207 19.64 21.60 -1.46
CA LEU A 207 20.51 20.44 -1.62
C LEU A 207 20.33 19.36 -0.54
N GLY A 208 20.18 19.75 0.73
CA GLY A 208 19.99 18.81 1.84
C GLY A 208 18.69 18.01 1.70
N SER A 209 17.63 18.65 1.21
CA SER A 209 16.36 18.01 0.96
C SER A 209 16.53 16.97 -0.15
N LEU A 210 17.15 17.33 -1.28
CA LEU A 210 17.36 16.42 -2.42
C LEU A 210 18.18 15.19 -2.04
N PHE A 211 19.19 15.35 -1.16
CA PHE A 211 19.96 14.21 -0.65
C PHE A 211 19.15 13.29 0.25
N ASN A 212 18.28 13.83 1.10
CA ASN A 212 17.38 12.99 1.90
C ASN A 212 16.44 12.18 0.98
N LEU A 213 15.96 12.79 -0.10
CA LEU A 213 15.13 12.08 -1.09
C LEU A 213 15.92 10.98 -1.81
N LEU A 214 17.18 11.24 -2.21
CA LEU A 214 18.06 10.23 -2.80
C LEU A 214 18.36 9.08 -1.83
N ALA A 215 18.53 9.38 -0.54
CA ALA A 215 18.78 8.37 0.48
C ALA A 215 17.54 7.51 0.76
N ASP A 216 16.35 8.13 0.79
CA ASP A 216 15.08 7.44 0.98
C ASP A 216 14.69 6.60 -0.25
N TYR A 217 15.07 7.05 -1.46
CA TYR A 217 14.75 6.44 -2.75
C TYR A 217 15.95 6.43 -3.73
N PRO A 218 16.93 5.53 -3.54
CA PRO A 218 18.10 5.44 -4.40
C PRO A 218 17.77 5.21 -5.88
N GLU A 219 16.67 4.52 -6.17
CA GLU A 219 16.16 4.29 -7.52
C GLU A 219 15.77 5.59 -8.26
N ALA A 220 15.52 6.68 -7.53
CA ALA A 220 15.20 7.97 -8.11
C ALA A 220 16.46 8.73 -8.58
N ALA A 221 17.66 8.17 -8.41
CA ALA A 221 18.93 8.82 -8.74
C ALA A 221 18.93 9.43 -10.15
N ALA A 222 18.52 8.69 -11.18
CA ALA A 222 18.44 9.19 -12.54
C ALA A 222 17.55 10.45 -12.67
N ARG A 223 16.46 10.52 -11.91
CA ARG A 223 15.53 11.67 -11.90
C ARG A 223 16.07 12.84 -11.08
N LEU A 224 16.89 12.54 -10.08
CA LEU A 224 17.51 13.54 -9.20
C LEU A 224 18.79 14.15 -9.76
N ASP A 225 19.38 13.58 -10.81
CA ASP A 225 20.65 14.06 -11.37
C ASP A 225 20.60 15.54 -11.77
N ALA A 226 19.54 15.94 -12.49
CA ALA A 226 19.37 17.33 -12.90
C ALA A 226 19.21 18.30 -11.70
N PRO A 227 18.22 18.13 -10.80
CA PRO A 227 18.03 19.05 -9.67
C PRO A 227 19.23 19.04 -8.71
N LEU A 228 19.86 17.89 -8.44
CA LEU A 228 21.07 17.83 -7.61
C LEU A 228 22.23 18.60 -8.25
N SER A 229 22.47 18.40 -9.55
CA SER A 229 23.53 19.12 -10.25
C SER A 229 23.31 20.64 -10.26
N GLN A 230 22.06 21.10 -10.36
CA GLN A 230 21.72 22.52 -10.27
C GLN A 230 21.95 23.06 -8.87
N ALA A 231 21.40 22.40 -7.85
CA ALA A 231 21.55 22.82 -6.45
C ALA A 231 23.03 22.86 -6.01
N LEU A 232 23.86 21.93 -6.49
CA LEU A 232 25.30 21.93 -6.22
C LEU A 232 26.07 23.07 -6.89
N ARG A 233 25.63 23.54 -8.05
CA ARG A 233 26.24 24.72 -8.71
C ARG A 233 25.94 25.99 -7.94
N GLU A 234 24.72 26.09 -7.40
CA GLU A 234 24.29 27.24 -6.61
C GLU A 234 24.93 27.22 -5.20
N THR A 235 25.03 26.04 -4.59
CA THR A 235 25.59 25.88 -3.24
C THR A 235 26.60 24.71 -3.19
N PRO A 236 27.91 24.97 -3.42
CA PRO A 236 28.92 23.93 -3.62
C PRO A 236 29.39 23.30 -2.30
N PHE A 237 28.50 22.58 -1.60
CA PHE A 237 28.84 21.79 -0.40
C PHE A 237 29.44 20.43 -0.76
N ILE A 238 30.56 20.42 -1.49
CA ILE A 238 31.08 19.21 -2.15
C ILE A 238 31.44 18.08 -1.19
N ALA A 239 32.11 18.37 -0.07
CA ALA A 239 32.44 17.32 0.91
C ALA A 239 31.19 16.63 1.47
N ARG A 240 30.12 17.40 1.71
CA ARG A 240 28.82 16.85 2.14
C ARG A 240 28.18 16.06 1.00
N ALA A 241 28.19 16.59 -0.22
CA ALA A 241 27.65 15.92 -1.40
C ALA A 241 28.29 14.55 -1.63
N GLU A 242 29.61 14.49 -1.62
CA GLU A 242 30.36 13.24 -1.78
C GLU A 242 29.98 12.21 -0.70
N SER A 243 29.68 12.63 0.52
CA SER A 243 29.25 11.70 1.59
C SER A 243 27.92 11.00 1.27
N TYR A 244 26.95 11.71 0.69
CA TYR A 244 25.66 11.12 0.27
C TYR A 244 25.80 10.29 -1.00
N LEU A 245 26.65 10.73 -1.93
CA LEU A 245 26.88 10.04 -3.21
C LEU A 245 27.60 8.69 -3.06
N ARG A 246 28.25 8.41 -1.92
CA ARG A 246 28.92 7.12 -1.66
C ARG A 246 27.97 5.92 -1.76
N ASN A 247 26.70 6.12 -1.38
CA ASN A 247 25.71 5.05 -1.35
C ASN A 247 24.81 5.01 -2.60
N ALA A 248 24.99 5.97 -3.52
CA ALA A 248 24.20 6.06 -4.74
C ALA A 248 24.92 5.38 -5.91
N ASP A 249 24.14 4.85 -6.86
CA ASP A 249 24.70 4.43 -8.14
C ASP A 249 25.09 5.67 -8.96
N HIS A 250 26.37 6.04 -8.89
CA HIS A 250 26.90 7.21 -9.57
C HIS A 250 26.74 7.16 -11.09
N ARG A 251 26.50 6.00 -11.69
CA ARG A 251 26.23 5.88 -13.14
C ARG A 251 24.93 6.57 -13.54
N GLN A 252 24.01 6.72 -12.58
CA GLN A 252 22.74 7.40 -12.77
C GLN A 252 22.82 8.90 -12.48
N LEU A 253 23.98 9.41 -12.04
CA LEU A 253 24.17 10.81 -11.62
C LEU A 253 25.28 11.55 -12.41
N PRO A 254 25.40 11.39 -13.74
CA PRO A 254 26.54 11.94 -14.48
C PRO A 254 26.65 13.47 -14.43
N ARG A 255 25.54 14.22 -14.38
CA ARG A 255 25.58 15.69 -14.30
C ARG A 255 26.03 16.15 -12.92
N THR A 256 25.55 15.49 -11.88
CA THR A 256 25.91 15.74 -10.48
C THR A 256 27.40 15.45 -10.26
N ILE A 257 27.87 14.29 -10.72
CA ILE A 257 29.28 13.89 -10.64
C ILE A 257 30.18 14.86 -11.42
N ARG A 258 29.73 15.39 -12.56
CA ARG A 258 30.46 16.43 -13.30
C ARG A 258 30.64 17.71 -12.50
N VAL A 259 29.65 18.14 -11.72
CA VAL A 259 29.78 19.33 -10.85
C VAL A 259 30.82 19.08 -9.74
N VAL A 260 30.81 17.89 -9.14
CA VAL A 260 31.84 17.47 -8.16
C VAL A 260 33.23 17.47 -8.80
N TYR A 261 33.36 16.90 -10.00
CA TYR A 261 34.62 16.92 -10.76
C TYR A 261 35.14 18.35 -10.99
N TYR A 262 34.28 19.25 -11.50
CA TYR A 262 34.69 20.63 -11.79
C TYR A 262 35.18 21.35 -10.54
N TYR A 263 34.59 21.07 -9.37
CA TYR A 263 35.07 21.65 -8.13
C TYR A 263 36.51 21.20 -7.82
N HIS A 264 36.79 19.89 -7.85
CA HIS A 264 38.15 19.35 -7.63
C HIS A 264 39.14 19.79 -8.72
N TYR A 265 38.66 20.00 -9.95
CA TYR A 265 39.49 20.55 -11.02
C TYR A 265 39.91 22.00 -10.75
N ILE A 266 38.98 22.82 -10.26
CA ILE A 266 39.26 24.24 -9.96
C ILE A 266 40.17 24.41 -8.74
N THR A 267 40.18 23.48 -7.77
CA THR A 267 41.15 23.56 -6.65
C THR A 267 42.59 23.43 -7.14
N GLY A 268 42.82 22.75 -8.27
CA GLY A 268 44.14 22.54 -8.85
C GLY A 268 45.04 21.60 -8.06
N ASP A 269 44.54 20.98 -6.97
CA ASP A 269 45.28 20.03 -6.17
C ASP A 269 45.26 18.65 -6.83
N TRP A 270 46.44 18.10 -7.13
CA TRP A 270 46.54 16.78 -7.76
C TRP A 270 46.00 15.65 -6.87
N GLY A 271 46.05 15.82 -5.54
CA GLY A 271 45.51 14.89 -4.55
C GLY A 271 43.98 14.86 -4.57
N ASP A 272 43.34 16.02 -4.77
CA ASP A 272 41.88 16.11 -4.95
C ASP A 272 41.43 15.38 -6.22
N LEU A 273 42.12 15.61 -7.34
CA LEU A 273 41.85 14.93 -8.61
C LEU A 273 42.08 13.41 -8.54
N LEU A 274 43.16 12.98 -7.88
CA LEU A 274 43.42 11.56 -7.66
C LEU A 274 42.37 10.93 -6.74
N GLY A 275 41.97 11.64 -5.69
CA GLY A 275 40.89 11.24 -4.80
C GLY A 275 39.56 11.08 -5.54
N PHE A 276 39.23 12.01 -6.43
CA PHE A 276 38.06 11.92 -7.30
C PHE A 276 38.14 10.71 -8.23
N GLN A 277 39.26 10.49 -8.93
CA GLN A 277 39.43 9.34 -9.82
C GLN A 277 39.23 8.01 -9.09
N ASN A 278 39.80 7.88 -7.89
CA ASN A 278 39.67 6.68 -7.08
C ASN A 278 38.24 6.43 -6.62
N ARG A 279 37.47 7.50 -6.33
CA ARG A 279 36.06 7.40 -5.93
C ARG A 279 35.12 7.14 -7.11
N TYR A 280 35.45 7.66 -8.29
CA TYR A 280 34.61 7.64 -9.49
C TYR A 280 35.36 7.10 -10.72
N PRO A 281 35.88 5.86 -10.68
CA PRO A 281 36.77 5.33 -11.71
C PRO A 281 36.11 5.24 -13.08
N THR A 282 34.79 5.06 -13.13
CA THR A 282 33.97 5.05 -14.35
C THR A 282 34.03 6.36 -15.15
N TYR A 283 34.42 7.46 -14.50
CA TYR A 283 34.50 8.79 -15.11
C TYR A 283 35.93 9.21 -15.48
N ALA A 284 36.94 8.36 -15.26
CA ALA A 284 38.35 8.69 -15.53
C ALA A 284 38.59 9.17 -16.97
N ASP A 285 38.00 8.48 -17.94
CA ASP A 285 38.14 8.82 -19.35
C ASP A 285 37.18 9.94 -19.78
N SER A 286 35.98 9.99 -19.18
CA SER A 286 34.92 10.94 -19.54
C SER A 286 35.27 12.40 -19.25
N PHE A 287 36.15 12.64 -18.29
CA PHE A 287 36.60 13.98 -17.92
C PHE A 287 38.09 14.22 -18.21
N ASN A 288 38.74 13.34 -18.98
CA ASN A 288 40.19 13.41 -19.24
C ASN A 288 41.03 13.63 -17.97
N ILE A 289 40.71 12.87 -16.91
CA ILE A 289 41.25 13.11 -15.56
C ILE A 289 42.76 12.89 -15.53
N GLN A 290 43.29 11.98 -16.35
CA GLN A 290 44.73 11.76 -16.44
C GLN A 290 45.49 13.00 -16.92
N ALA A 291 44.98 13.71 -17.93
CA ALA A 291 45.59 14.96 -18.36
C ALA A 291 45.55 16.01 -17.25
N ALA A 292 44.40 16.14 -16.56
CA ALA A 292 44.25 17.07 -15.44
C ALA A 292 45.22 16.76 -14.29
N ILE A 293 45.41 15.48 -13.94
CA ILE A 293 46.37 15.05 -12.91
C ILE A 293 47.81 15.37 -13.34
N THR A 294 48.17 15.12 -14.60
CA THR A 294 49.50 15.45 -15.15
C THR A 294 49.78 16.95 -15.05
N ILE A 295 48.81 17.79 -15.43
CA ILE A 295 48.93 19.25 -15.34
C ILE A 295 49.06 19.68 -13.87
N ALA A 296 48.21 19.17 -12.98
CA ALA A 296 48.24 19.51 -11.55
C ALA A 296 49.54 19.08 -10.87
N ARG A 297 50.13 17.94 -11.27
CA ARG A 297 51.45 17.49 -10.78
C ARG A 297 52.60 18.37 -11.26
N ALA A 298 52.48 18.94 -12.47
CA ALA A 298 53.45 19.86 -13.03
C ALA A 298 53.32 21.29 -12.48
N ALA A 299 52.32 21.56 -11.63
CA ALA A 299 52.12 22.88 -11.04
C ALA A 299 53.32 23.29 -10.17
N PRO A 300 53.93 24.47 -10.42
CA PRO A 300 55.00 24.97 -9.57
C PRO A 300 54.47 25.27 -8.16
N ASP A 301 55.32 25.13 -7.13
CA ASP A 301 54.95 25.49 -5.76
C ASP A 301 54.73 27.00 -5.65
N LEU A 302 53.46 27.41 -5.72
CA LEU A 302 53.03 28.80 -5.67
C LEU A 302 53.39 29.49 -4.35
N LYS A 303 53.65 28.74 -3.27
CA LYS A 303 54.04 29.31 -1.97
C LYS A 303 55.46 29.86 -1.98
N LEU A 304 56.30 29.36 -2.89
CA LEU A 304 57.70 29.78 -2.99
C LEU A 304 57.88 31.05 -3.84
N GLY A 305 56.79 31.63 -4.39
CA GLY A 305 56.81 32.84 -5.20
C GLY A 305 57.43 32.65 -6.60
N PHE A 306 57.21 33.66 -7.45
CA PHE A 306 57.82 33.75 -8.77
C PHE A 306 59.25 34.30 -8.67
N THR A 307 60.18 33.64 -9.35
CA THR A 307 61.58 34.07 -9.50
C THR A 307 62.05 33.79 -10.93
N ASP A 308 63.01 34.56 -11.45
CA ASP A 308 63.45 34.47 -12.85
C ASP A 308 64.03 33.09 -13.21
N ASP A 309 64.69 32.42 -12.26
CA ASP A 309 65.20 31.06 -12.40
C ASP A 309 64.08 30.00 -12.53
N ARG A 310 62.86 30.35 -12.12
CA ARG A 310 61.67 29.48 -12.22
C ARG A 310 60.78 29.81 -13.40
N LEU A 311 61.05 30.89 -14.15
CA LEU A 311 60.29 31.27 -15.32
C LEU A 311 60.02 30.10 -16.31
N PRO A 312 60.99 29.22 -16.63
CA PRO A 312 60.74 28.09 -17.53
C PRO A 312 59.70 27.10 -17.00
N VAL A 313 59.66 26.88 -15.67
CA VAL A 313 58.69 25.98 -15.03
C VAL A 313 57.29 26.57 -15.09
N PHE A 314 57.15 27.87 -14.82
CA PHE A 314 55.88 28.58 -14.95
C PHE A 314 55.39 28.63 -16.40
N GLN A 315 56.28 28.88 -17.38
CA GLN A 315 55.93 28.86 -18.81
C GLN A 315 55.44 27.48 -19.25
N HIS A 316 56.17 26.41 -18.89
CA HIS A 316 55.77 25.05 -19.21
C HIS A 316 54.42 24.66 -18.58
N TYR A 317 54.19 25.04 -17.32
CA TYR A 317 52.90 24.84 -16.68
C TYR A 317 51.77 25.60 -17.40
N ILE A 318 52.00 26.85 -17.81
CA ILE A 318 51.03 27.63 -18.58
C ILE A 318 50.75 26.98 -19.93
N GLU A 319 51.77 26.47 -20.64
CA GLU A 319 51.59 25.76 -21.90
C GLU A 319 50.74 24.49 -21.75
N LEU A 320 50.95 23.74 -20.65
CA LEU A 320 50.19 22.54 -20.33
C LEU A 320 48.76 22.84 -19.86
N ALA A 321 48.57 23.93 -19.10
CA ALA A 321 47.29 24.35 -18.54
C ALA A 321 46.46 25.22 -19.48
N ALA A 322 47.07 25.79 -20.54
CA ALA A 322 46.39 26.61 -21.50
C ALA A 322 45.28 25.80 -22.18
N PRO A 323 44.05 26.34 -22.28
CA PRO A 323 43.00 25.69 -23.03
C PRO A 323 43.47 25.59 -24.49
N VAL A 324 43.76 24.37 -24.93
CA VAL A 324 43.95 24.10 -26.35
C VAL A 324 42.59 24.36 -26.98
N HIS A 325 42.42 25.51 -27.63
CA HIS A 325 41.22 25.76 -28.43
C HIS A 325 41.11 24.63 -29.45
N GLN A 326 40.27 23.65 -29.18
CA GLN A 326 39.85 22.68 -30.17
C GLN A 326 38.96 23.45 -31.16
N ALA A 327 39.51 23.71 -32.35
CA ALA A 327 38.81 24.22 -33.50
C ALA A 327 37.80 23.19 -34.03
#